data_AF-V6MCS4-F1
#
_entry.id   AF-V6MCS4-F1
#
_cell.length_a   1.000
_cell.length_b   1.000
_cell.length_c   1.000
_cell.angle_alpha   90.00
_cell.angle_beta   90.00
_cell.angle_gamma   90.00
#
_symmetry.space_group_name_H-M   'P 1'
#
loop_
_entity.id
_entity.type
_entity.pdbx_description
1 polymer ?
#
loop_
_entity_poly.entity_id
_entity_poly.type
_entity_poly.pdbx_seq_one_letter_code
_entity_poly.pdbx_strand_id
1 'polypeptide(L)'
;MDQNQKKWKRHYILRTLILSGFVLLLAEMIITGRLSQYLAPRLHMLNYVTLGILIILTIASIRQVIIGQSDYDCDCDAHKIPRSPWTSLIVYGLFCLPLAMGIFMPDKTLGSAMAENLGVNLLSNDVRKLAQVNATVPEMESQVDVQPNDGERIAEDVRKQAEPSNTSEEPVKTVPLEEAQIRQLFAESDFGDFYTDIAVFLYKQPVIKLDDKVFLDGLTTMELYAKEFAGKEIETMGFVYHQSDFSEEQFVVARFSVSCCTADASVFGILVEDKQAKNYPIDSWVKVRGKLELRNADGYDMLVLKATQVEPVDAPKDPYVYYSFEAPQGSE
;
A
#
# COMPACT_ATOMS: atom_id res chain seq x y z
N MET A 1 60.21 0.92 -16.91
CA MET A 1 58.87 1.26 -16.35
C MET A 1 58.92 1.04 -14.86
N ASP A 2 58.72 2.10 -14.08
CA ASP A 2 58.86 2.10 -12.63
C ASP A 2 57.78 1.25 -11.92
N GLN A 3 58.11 0.68 -10.76
CA GLN A 3 57.15 -0.02 -9.91
C GLN A 3 56.04 0.92 -9.42
N ASN A 4 56.33 2.19 -9.12
CA ASN A 4 55.26 3.11 -8.70
C ASN A 4 54.32 3.39 -9.88
N GLN A 5 54.85 3.65 -11.08
CA GLN A 5 54.02 3.81 -12.29
C GLN A 5 53.06 2.62 -12.52
N LYS A 6 53.51 1.38 -12.26
CA LYS A 6 52.64 0.18 -12.29
C LYS A 6 51.59 0.15 -11.17
N LYS A 7 51.91 0.63 -9.96
CA LYS A 7 50.94 0.76 -8.85
C LYS A 7 49.87 1.83 -9.14
N TRP A 8 50.28 3.00 -9.63
CA TRP A 8 49.37 4.09 -10.04
C TRP A 8 48.37 3.62 -11.11
N LYS A 9 48.83 2.98 -12.20
CA LYS A 9 47.91 2.45 -13.22
C LYS A 9 46.94 1.41 -12.65
N ARG A 10 47.39 0.51 -11.77
CA ARG A 10 46.50 -0.46 -11.09
C ARG A 10 45.45 0.22 -10.20
N HIS A 11 45.79 1.28 -9.48
CA HIS A 11 44.86 2.04 -8.63
C HIS A 11 43.72 2.65 -9.46
N TYR A 12 44.04 3.38 -10.53
CA TYR A 12 43.03 3.99 -11.39
C TYR A 12 42.19 2.97 -12.17
N ILE A 13 42.78 1.86 -12.64
CA ILE A 13 42.05 0.78 -13.31
C ILE A 13 41.03 0.16 -12.35
N LEU A 14 41.42 -0.16 -11.11
CA LEU A 14 40.51 -0.74 -10.12
C LEU A 14 39.41 0.24 -9.68
N ARG A 15 39.74 1.53 -9.49
CA ARG A 15 38.75 2.58 -9.22
C ARG A 15 37.75 2.72 -10.37
N THR A 16 38.22 2.69 -11.62
CA THR A 16 37.37 2.78 -12.82
C THR A 16 36.47 1.56 -12.96
N LEU A 17 36.98 0.35 -12.69
CA LEU A 17 36.19 -0.89 -12.73
C LEU A 17 35.06 -0.87 -11.70
N ILE A 18 35.33 -0.43 -10.47
CA ILE A 18 34.33 -0.32 -9.40
C ILE A 18 33.28 0.75 -9.73
N LEU A 19 33.69 1.94 -10.18
CA LEU A 19 32.76 2.99 -10.61
C LEU A 19 31.87 2.54 -11.77
N SER A 20 32.46 1.90 -12.79
CA SER A 20 31.73 1.33 -13.92
C SER A 20 30.74 0.24 -13.46
N GLY A 21 31.12 -0.58 -12.49
CA GLY A 21 30.22 -1.56 -11.86
C GLY A 21 28.99 -0.92 -11.22
N PHE A 22 29.16 0.14 -10.43
CA PHE A 22 28.03 0.89 -9.86
C PHE A 22 27.18 1.60 -10.91
N VAL A 23 27.78 2.15 -11.98
CA VAL A 23 27.04 2.73 -13.12
C VAL A 23 26.19 1.66 -13.81
N LEU A 24 26.75 0.48 -14.07
CA LEU A 24 26.03 -0.62 -14.71
C LEU A 24 24.90 -1.16 -13.83
N LEU A 25 25.16 -1.41 -12.54
CA LEU A 25 24.14 -1.88 -11.58
C LEU A 25 22.96 -0.91 -11.48
N LEU A 26 23.22 0.40 -11.32
CA LEU A 26 22.16 1.41 -11.25
C LEU A 26 21.43 1.57 -12.58
N ALA A 27 22.14 1.55 -13.70
CA ALA A 27 21.51 1.59 -15.02
C ALA A 27 20.62 0.37 -15.26
N GLU A 28 21.04 -0.83 -14.84
CA GLU A 28 20.25 -2.06 -14.95
C GLU A 28 19.00 -2.00 -14.08
N MET A 29 19.09 -1.61 -12.81
CA MET A 29 17.92 -1.44 -11.93
C MET A 29 16.92 -0.39 -12.44
N ILE A 30 17.41 0.68 -13.09
CA ILE A 30 16.59 1.73 -13.70
C ILE A 30 15.91 1.22 -14.98
N ILE A 31 16.65 0.55 -15.88
CA ILE A 31 16.14 0.10 -17.19
C ILE A 31 15.19 -1.09 -17.05
N THR A 32 15.47 -2.01 -16.13
CA THR A 32 14.59 -3.16 -15.83
C THR A 32 13.33 -2.78 -15.05
N GLY A 33 13.21 -1.53 -14.60
CA GLY A 33 12.12 -1.05 -13.76
C GLY A 33 12.18 -1.51 -12.31
N ARG A 34 13.09 -2.43 -11.95
CA ARG A 34 13.25 -2.99 -10.59
C ARG A 34 13.42 -1.94 -9.51
N LEU A 35 13.87 -0.72 -9.83
CA LEU A 35 13.97 0.38 -8.87
C LEU A 35 12.66 0.65 -8.11
N SER A 36 11.48 0.51 -8.74
CA SER A 36 10.18 0.69 -8.05
C SER A 36 9.89 -0.40 -7.01
N GLN A 37 10.56 -1.56 -7.08
CA GLN A 37 10.43 -2.63 -6.09
C GLN A 37 11.25 -2.33 -4.82
N TYR A 38 12.19 -1.39 -4.86
CA TYR A 38 13.10 -1.09 -3.75
C TYR A 38 12.97 0.33 -3.18
N LEU A 39 12.56 1.32 -3.97
CA LEU A 39 12.42 2.73 -3.56
C LEU A 39 11.09 3.34 -4.01
N ALA A 40 10.60 4.30 -3.22
CA ALA A 40 9.41 5.08 -3.57
C ALA A 40 9.66 5.99 -4.80
N PRO A 41 8.68 6.16 -5.73
CA PRO A 41 8.80 6.95 -6.96
C PRO A 41 9.42 8.34 -6.78
N ARG A 42 9.11 9.03 -5.67
CA ARG A 42 9.64 10.36 -5.33
C ARG A 42 11.19 10.43 -5.26
N LEU A 43 11.87 9.31 -5.08
CA LEU A 43 13.34 9.21 -5.01
C LEU A 43 14.01 8.80 -6.33
N HIS A 44 13.23 8.47 -7.37
CA HIS A 44 13.80 8.10 -8.68
C HIS A 44 14.61 9.26 -9.29
N MET A 45 14.17 10.51 -9.09
CA MET A 45 14.90 11.71 -9.53
C MET A 45 16.34 11.76 -8.96
N LEU A 46 16.51 11.45 -7.67
CA LEU A 46 17.83 11.44 -7.03
C LEU A 46 18.72 10.30 -7.57
N ASN A 47 18.12 9.17 -7.94
CA ASN A 47 18.84 8.06 -8.57
C ASN A 47 19.31 8.41 -9.99
N TYR A 48 18.48 9.08 -10.80
CA TYR A 48 18.89 9.58 -12.12
C TYR A 48 20.04 10.61 -12.03
N VAL A 49 19.98 11.55 -11.07
CA VAL A 49 21.07 12.51 -10.81
C VAL A 49 22.34 11.79 -10.36
N THR A 50 22.22 10.79 -9.48
CA THR A 50 23.36 9.98 -8.99
C THR A 50 24.01 9.19 -10.13
N LEU A 51 23.23 8.57 -11.01
CA LEU A 51 23.73 7.88 -12.21
C LEU A 51 24.51 8.87 -13.11
N GLY A 52 23.98 10.06 -13.36
CA GLY A 52 24.65 11.11 -14.14
C GLY A 52 26.01 11.52 -13.53
N ILE A 53 26.07 11.73 -12.22
CA ILE A 53 27.31 12.05 -11.49
C ILE A 53 28.32 10.89 -11.59
N LEU A 54 27.88 9.64 -11.40
CA LEU A 54 28.75 8.47 -11.50
C LEU A 54 29.29 8.23 -12.92
N ILE A 55 28.50 8.53 -13.96
CA ILE A 55 28.96 8.52 -15.36
C ILE A 55 30.07 9.57 -15.57
N ILE A 56 29.88 10.81 -15.10
CA ILE A 56 30.90 11.88 -15.18
C ILE A 56 32.19 11.48 -14.45
N LEU A 57 32.08 10.93 -13.24
CA LEU A 57 33.22 10.44 -12.46
C LEU A 57 33.93 9.26 -13.14
N THR A 58 33.19 8.37 -13.79
CA THR A 58 33.75 7.23 -14.55
C THR A 58 34.50 7.73 -15.79
N ILE A 59 33.96 8.68 -16.55
CA ILE A 59 34.65 9.31 -17.69
C ILE A 59 35.93 10.02 -17.22
N ALA A 60 35.88 10.73 -16.09
CA ALA A 60 37.06 11.37 -15.50
C ALA A 60 38.14 10.36 -15.09
N SER A 61 37.77 9.21 -14.49
CA SER A 61 38.73 8.18 -14.10
C SER A 61 39.31 7.44 -15.32
N ILE A 62 38.52 7.18 -16.37
CA ILE A 62 39.02 6.67 -17.66
C ILE A 62 40.06 7.65 -18.24
N ARG A 63 39.80 8.96 -18.21
CA ARG A 63 40.75 9.97 -18.67
C ARG A 63 42.08 9.91 -17.89
N GLN A 64 42.04 9.71 -16.57
CA GLN A 64 43.23 9.53 -15.72
C GLN A 64 44.02 8.25 -16.07
N VAL A 65 43.35 7.14 -16.43
CA VAL A 65 44.01 5.90 -16.87
C VAL A 65 44.77 6.10 -18.20
N ILE A 66 44.17 6.85 -19.13
CA ILE A 66 44.69 7.06 -20.49
C ILE A 66 45.80 8.10 -20.53
N ILE A 67 45.54 9.31 -20.02
CA ILE A 67 46.45 10.47 -20.11
C ILE A 67 47.54 10.40 -19.03
N GLY A 68 47.26 9.76 -17.90
CA GLY A 68 48.07 9.84 -16.68
C GLY A 68 47.63 10.99 -15.78
N GLN A 69 48.39 11.23 -14.71
CA GLN A 69 48.19 12.41 -13.87
C GLN A 69 48.54 13.68 -14.65
N SER A 70 47.69 14.69 -14.53
CA SER A 70 48.07 16.10 -14.65
C SER A 70 48.44 16.62 -13.26
N ASP A 71 49.39 17.55 -13.14
CA ASP A 71 49.90 18.13 -11.87
C ASP A 71 48.88 19.01 -11.09
N TYR A 72 47.59 18.75 -11.26
CA TYR A 72 46.46 19.38 -10.59
C TYR A 72 45.72 18.40 -9.66
N ASP A 73 46.45 17.53 -8.94
CA ASP A 73 45.89 16.84 -7.78
C ASP A 73 45.75 17.87 -6.65
N CYS A 74 44.51 18.27 -6.33
CA CYS A 74 44.23 19.10 -5.16
C CYS A 74 44.74 18.41 -3.88
N ASP A 75 45.45 19.13 -3.01
CA ASP A 75 46.01 18.57 -1.76
C ASP A 75 44.93 18.35 -0.70
N CYS A 76 44.11 17.33 -0.93
CA CYS A 76 43.09 16.83 -0.03
C CYS A 76 43.47 15.38 0.32
N ASP A 77 43.62 15.07 1.62
CA ASP A 77 44.14 13.77 2.07
C ASP A 77 43.33 12.55 1.58
N ALA A 78 42.06 12.75 1.22
CA ALA A 78 41.16 11.73 0.68
C ALA A 78 41.59 11.11 -0.67
N HIS A 79 42.65 11.60 -1.33
CA HIS A 79 43.14 11.06 -2.61
C HIS A 79 44.54 10.43 -2.56
N LYS A 80 45.16 10.34 -1.37
CA LYS A 80 46.49 9.74 -1.22
C LYS A 80 46.39 8.20 -1.26
N ILE A 81 47.14 7.57 -2.17
CA ILE A 81 47.10 6.10 -2.38
C ILE A 81 47.40 5.34 -1.08
N PRO A 82 46.62 4.29 -0.72
CA PRO A 82 46.87 3.49 0.47
C PRO A 82 48.26 2.85 0.43
N ARG A 83 49.12 3.25 1.37
CA ARG A 83 50.54 2.83 1.46
C ARG A 83 50.72 1.33 1.73
N SER A 84 49.71 0.66 2.29
CA SER A 84 49.70 -0.77 2.59
C SER A 84 48.73 -1.53 1.67
N PRO A 85 49.11 -2.73 1.15
CA PRO A 85 48.20 -3.57 0.38
C PRO A 85 47.00 -4.07 1.21
N TRP A 86 47.14 -4.16 2.54
CA TRP A 86 46.06 -4.57 3.44
C TRP A 86 45.00 -3.46 3.58
N THR A 87 45.42 -2.21 3.73
CA THR A 87 44.52 -1.04 3.69
C THR A 87 43.82 -0.93 2.33
N SER A 88 44.54 -1.20 1.24
CA SER A 88 43.97 -1.25 -0.11
C SER A 88 42.87 -2.32 -0.22
N LEU A 89 43.09 -3.53 0.31
CA LEU A 89 42.11 -4.61 0.33
C LEU A 89 40.84 -4.22 1.12
N ILE A 90 40.98 -3.59 2.29
CA ILE A 90 39.84 -3.13 3.10
C ILE A 90 39.04 -2.06 2.35
N VAL A 91 39.71 -1.01 1.85
CA VAL A 91 39.04 0.11 1.18
C VAL A 91 38.31 -0.34 -0.09
N TYR A 92 38.95 -1.15 -0.95
CA TYR A 92 38.26 -1.66 -2.13
C TYR A 92 37.22 -2.73 -1.79
N GLY A 93 37.44 -3.57 -0.78
CA GLY A 93 36.46 -4.54 -0.29
C GLY A 93 35.16 -3.89 0.17
N LEU A 94 35.24 -2.74 0.84
CA LEU A 94 34.08 -1.94 1.27
C LEU A 94 33.21 -1.46 0.09
N PHE A 95 33.80 -1.19 -1.07
CA PHE A 95 33.05 -0.83 -2.29
C PHE A 95 32.65 -2.03 -3.14
N CYS A 96 33.44 -3.10 -3.15
CA CYS A 96 33.10 -4.34 -3.87
C CYS A 96 31.95 -5.11 -3.19
N LEU A 97 31.77 -5.00 -1.87
CA LEU A 97 30.72 -5.71 -1.14
C LEU A 97 29.30 -5.27 -1.55
N PRO A 98 28.93 -3.96 -1.57
CA PRO A 98 27.62 -3.53 -2.06
C PRO A 98 27.38 -3.89 -3.54
N LEU A 99 28.41 -3.79 -4.38
CA LEU A 99 28.32 -4.17 -5.79
C LEU A 99 28.08 -5.68 -5.97
N ALA A 100 28.79 -6.52 -5.20
CA ALA A 100 28.55 -7.96 -5.20
C ALA A 100 27.16 -8.30 -4.63
N MET A 101 26.73 -7.63 -3.56
CA MET A 101 25.40 -7.84 -2.99
C MET A 101 24.30 -7.50 -4.01
N GLY A 102 24.40 -6.36 -4.71
CA GLY A 102 23.42 -5.99 -5.74
C GLY A 102 23.37 -6.93 -6.96
N ILE A 103 24.43 -7.70 -7.22
CA ILE A 103 24.49 -8.67 -8.33
C ILE A 103 24.05 -10.08 -7.89
N PHE A 104 24.30 -10.46 -6.62
CA PHE A 104 24.00 -11.81 -6.10
C PHE A 104 22.72 -11.90 -5.26
N MET A 105 22.12 -10.78 -4.86
CA MET A 105 20.85 -10.77 -4.12
C MET A 105 19.68 -11.07 -5.08
N PRO A 106 18.84 -12.08 -4.81
CA PRO A 106 17.72 -12.40 -5.68
C PRO A 106 16.63 -11.33 -5.58
N ASP A 107 15.96 -11.06 -6.70
CA ASP A 107 14.83 -10.15 -6.77
C ASP A 107 13.62 -10.72 -6.00
N LYS A 108 13.51 -10.34 -4.73
CA LYS A 108 12.36 -10.64 -3.88
C LYS A 108 11.57 -9.37 -3.62
N THR A 109 10.34 -9.34 -4.12
CA THR A 109 9.32 -8.40 -3.66
C THR A 109 9.06 -8.60 -2.17
N LEU A 110 8.60 -7.55 -1.49
CA LEU A 110 7.98 -7.72 -0.17
C LEU A 110 6.72 -8.59 -0.32
N GLY A 111 6.47 -9.45 0.66
CA GLY A 111 5.36 -10.40 0.70
C GLY A 111 4.97 -10.76 2.13
N SER A 112 4.02 -11.68 2.28
CA SER A 112 3.48 -12.20 3.54
C SER A 112 4.49 -12.41 4.67
N ALA A 113 5.63 -13.06 4.40
CA ALA A 113 6.66 -13.31 5.40
C ALA A 113 7.31 -12.02 5.96
N MET A 114 7.28 -10.92 5.22
CA MET A 114 7.63 -9.59 5.74
C MET A 114 6.43 -8.95 6.45
N ALA A 115 5.21 -9.11 5.94
CA ALA A 115 4.00 -8.60 6.57
C ALA A 115 3.75 -9.19 7.97
N GLU A 116 4.02 -10.48 8.17
CA GLU A 116 3.97 -11.15 9.47
C GLU A 116 4.96 -10.56 10.49
N ASN A 117 6.16 -10.18 10.03
CA ASN A 117 7.20 -9.59 10.88
C ASN A 117 7.02 -8.08 11.13
N LEU A 118 6.30 -7.37 10.24
CA LEU A 118 5.99 -5.95 10.36
C LEU A 118 4.68 -5.67 11.10
N GLY A 119 3.75 -6.64 11.09
CA GLY A 119 2.34 -6.42 11.39
C GLY A 119 1.61 -5.81 10.19
N VAL A 120 0.28 -5.97 10.18
CA VAL A 120 -0.58 -5.42 9.12
C VAL A 120 -1.58 -4.44 9.72
N ASN A 121 -1.63 -3.23 9.16
CA ASN A 121 -2.61 -2.21 9.52
C ASN A 121 -3.87 -2.50 8.70
N LEU A 122 -4.89 -3.05 9.35
CA LEU A 122 -6.15 -3.42 8.71
C LEU A 122 -7.22 -2.37 9.03
N LEU A 123 -8.41 -2.44 8.41
CA LEU A 123 -9.62 -1.62 8.69
C LEU A 123 -10.22 -1.89 10.10
N SER A 124 -9.33 -2.02 11.07
CA SER A 124 -9.38 -3.01 12.14
C SER A 124 -8.14 -2.80 13.02
N ASN A 125 -8.22 -1.85 13.94
CA ASN A 125 -7.10 -1.35 14.76
C ASN A 125 -6.33 -2.39 15.64
N ASP A 126 -6.66 -3.68 15.58
CA ASP A 126 -5.75 -4.76 16.00
C ASP A 126 -6.04 -6.04 15.20
N VAL A 127 -5.03 -6.55 14.49
CA VAL A 127 -5.05 -7.82 13.74
C VAL A 127 -5.58 -8.97 14.61
N ARG A 128 -5.19 -9.00 15.88
CA ARG A 128 -5.50 -10.06 16.84
C ARG A 128 -6.98 -10.13 17.23
N LYS A 129 -7.78 -9.13 16.83
CA LYS A 129 -9.23 -9.11 17.02
C LYS A 129 -10.00 -9.74 15.86
N LEU A 130 -9.37 -9.91 14.69
CA LEU A 130 -10.02 -10.48 13.51
C LEU A 130 -10.35 -11.97 13.67
N ALA A 131 -9.50 -12.72 14.36
CA ALA A 131 -9.78 -14.10 14.75
C ALA A 131 -11.12 -14.23 15.51
N GLN A 132 -11.51 -13.20 16.28
CA GLN A 132 -12.75 -13.15 17.05
C GLN A 132 -14.00 -12.81 16.22
N VAL A 133 -13.88 -12.35 14.96
CA VAL A 133 -15.03 -12.02 14.10
C VAL A 133 -15.90 -13.25 13.82
N ASN A 134 -15.32 -14.46 13.92
CA ASN A 134 -16.03 -15.73 13.84
C ASN A 134 -16.94 -16.02 15.07
N ALA A 135 -16.74 -15.35 16.20
CA ALA A 135 -17.39 -15.66 17.48
C ALA A 135 -18.74 -14.94 17.71
N THR A 136 -19.03 -13.88 16.96
CA THR A 136 -20.23 -13.05 17.10
C THR A 136 -21.17 -13.15 15.89
N VAL A 137 -21.71 -14.35 15.67
CA VAL A 137 -22.92 -14.55 14.85
C VAL A 137 -24.08 -14.92 15.77
N PRO A 138 -24.93 -13.96 16.18
CA PRO A 138 -26.21 -14.28 16.80
C PRO A 138 -27.17 -14.79 15.73
N GLU A 139 -27.49 -16.08 15.74
CA GLU A 139 -28.68 -16.59 15.05
C GLU A 139 -29.91 -15.96 15.71
N MET A 140 -30.50 -14.94 15.06
CA MET A 140 -31.74 -14.33 15.52
C MET A 140 -32.94 -15.21 15.13
N GLU A 141 -33.04 -16.37 15.78
CA GLU A 141 -34.23 -17.21 15.70
C GLU A 141 -35.47 -16.43 16.17
N SER A 142 -36.60 -16.68 15.51
CA SER A 142 -37.83 -15.93 15.72
C SER A 142 -38.64 -16.49 16.90
N GLN A 143 -38.47 -15.91 18.10
CA GLN A 143 -39.40 -16.13 19.21
C GLN A 143 -40.02 -14.82 19.71
N VAL A 144 -41.34 -14.75 19.53
CA VAL A 144 -42.21 -13.75 20.15
C VAL A 144 -42.62 -14.28 21.53
N ASP A 145 -42.41 -13.48 22.57
CA ASP A 145 -43.00 -13.71 23.90
C ASP A 145 -43.70 -12.44 24.39
N VAL A 146 -44.71 -12.59 25.27
CA VAL A 146 -45.82 -11.63 25.40
C VAL A 146 -46.32 -11.44 26.84
N GLN A 147 -46.73 -10.20 27.15
CA GLN A 147 -47.44 -9.74 28.37
C GLN A 147 -46.61 -9.66 29.69
N PRO A 148 -47.09 -8.96 30.75
CA PRO A 148 -48.09 -7.88 30.80
C PRO A 148 -47.68 -6.62 31.63
N ASN A 149 -48.47 -5.54 31.47
CA ASN A 149 -48.69 -4.44 32.44
C ASN A 149 -47.50 -3.50 32.80
N ASP A 150 -47.72 -2.27 33.29
CA ASP A 150 -48.94 -1.53 33.70
C ASP A 150 -48.79 -0.01 33.42
N GLY A 151 -49.85 0.81 33.50
CA GLY A 151 -49.70 2.26 33.77
C GLY A 151 -50.32 3.35 32.87
N GLU A 152 -51.64 3.30 32.61
CA GLU A 152 -52.58 4.46 32.52
C GLU A 152 -52.41 5.69 31.58
N ARG A 153 -53.58 6.14 31.06
CA ARG A 153 -53.99 7.54 30.72
C ARG A 153 -53.36 8.22 29.47
N ILE A 154 -54.08 8.93 28.58
CA ILE A 154 -55.50 9.39 28.48
C ILE A 154 -56.04 9.07 27.06
N ALA A 155 -57.38 9.04 26.87
CA ALA A 155 -58.06 8.74 25.59
C ALA A 155 -58.81 9.95 24.98
N GLU A 156 -59.37 9.74 23.76
CA GLU A 156 -60.30 10.62 23.00
C GLU A 156 -59.67 11.91 22.39
N ASP A 157 -59.99 12.38 21.17
CA ASP A 157 -60.76 11.89 19.99
C ASP A 157 -59.96 12.36 18.71
N VAL A 158 -60.32 12.32 17.40
CA VAL A 158 -61.59 12.37 16.64
C VAL A 158 -61.58 11.42 15.45
N ARG A 159 -62.59 10.54 15.35
CA ARG A 159 -62.82 9.66 14.18
C ARG A 159 -63.69 10.32 13.09
N LYS A 160 -63.08 10.72 11.95
CA LYS A 160 -63.67 11.01 10.62
C LYS A 160 -62.50 11.39 9.66
N GLN A 161 -62.42 11.01 8.38
CA GLN A 161 -63.32 10.30 7.44
C GLN A 161 -62.51 9.35 6.53
N ALA A 162 -63.21 8.41 5.89
CA ALA A 162 -62.87 7.82 4.59
C ALA A 162 -64.04 8.16 3.61
N GLU A 163 -64.00 8.00 2.29
CA GLU A 163 -63.09 7.24 1.39
C GLU A 163 -62.60 8.15 0.21
N PRO A 164 -62.52 7.73 -1.09
CA PRO A 164 -61.21 7.42 -1.70
C PRO A 164 -60.90 8.19 -2.99
N SER A 165 -59.61 8.22 -3.39
CA SER A 165 -59.15 8.69 -4.71
C SER A 165 -57.98 7.85 -5.21
N ASN A 166 -58.15 7.17 -6.36
CA ASN A 166 -57.07 6.50 -7.07
C ASN A 166 -56.12 7.53 -7.71
N THR A 167 -54.81 7.26 -7.75
CA THR A 167 -53.94 7.58 -8.90
C THR A 167 -52.70 6.66 -8.87
N SER A 168 -52.49 5.99 -10.01
CA SER A 168 -51.30 5.29 -10.53
C SER A 168 -50.11 4.96 -9.60
N GLU A 169 -49.78 3.67 -9.56
CA GLU A 169 -48.39 3.22 -9.39
C GLU A 169 -47.56 3.61 -10.63
N GLU A 170 -46.42 4.26 -10.44
CA GLU A 170 -45.36 4.36 -11.47
C GLU A 170 -43.97 4.20 -10.80
N PRO A 171 -42.93 3.77 -11.55
CA PRO A 171 -41.80 3.05 -10.96
C PRO A 171 -40.80 3.94 -10.21
N VAL A 172 -40.23 3.38 -9.14
CA VAL A 172 -39.14 3.98 -8.36
C VAL A 172 -37.91 4.17 -9.24
N LYS A 173 -37.73 5.39 -9.75
CA LYS A 173 -36.45 5.85 -10.31
C LYS A 173 -35.56 6.32 -9.17
N THR A 174 -34.43 5.65 -8.98
CA THR A 174 -33.39 6.08 -8.02
C THR A 174 -32.81 7.42 -8.47
N VAL A 175 -33.28 8.50 -7.86
CA VAL A 175 -32.66 9.83 -8.00
C VAL A 175 -31.29 9.79 -7.31
N PRO A 176 -30.19 10.22 -7.95
CA PRO A 176 -28.92 10.36 -7.26
C PRO A 176 -29.06 11.34 -6.09
N LEU A 177 -28.57 10.95 -4.91
CA LEU A 177 -28.46 11.87 -3.77
C LEU A 177 -27.61 13.07 -4.18
N GLU A 178 -28.11 14.28 -3.93
CA GLU A 178 -27.35 15.49 -4.23
C GLU A 178 -26.10 15.55 -3.33
N GLU A 179 -25.02 16.14 -3.83
CA GLU A 179 -23.70 16.09 -3.18
C GLU A 179 -23.71 16.66 -1.76
N ALA A 180 -24.52 17.69 -1.49
CA ALA A 180 -24.72 18.23 -0.16
C ALA A 180 -25.39 17.24 0.81
N GLN A 181 -26.31 16.40 0.32
CA GLN A 181 -26.98 15.36 1.10
C GLN A 181 -26.00 14.23 1.43
N ILE A 182 -25.12 13.87 0.49
CA ILE A 182 -24.04 12.91 0.72
C ILE A 182 -23.03 13.46 1.73
N ARG A 183 -22.62 14.74 1.60
CA ARG A 183 -21.69 15.37 2.55
C ARG A 183 -22.27 15.45 3.97
N GLN A 184 -23.58 15.61 4.10
CA GLN A 184 -24.26 15.60 5.40
C GLN A 184 -24.16 14.24 6.13
N LEU A 185 -24.06 13.11 5.43
CA LEU A 185 -23.86 11.78 6.05
C LEU A 185 -22.54 11.70 6.83
N PHE A 186 -21.54 12.48 6.44
CA PHE A 186 -20.19 12.47 6.99
C PHE A 186 -19.92 13.68 7.92
N ALA A 187 -20.71 14.74 7.79
CA ALA A 187 -20.53 16.02 8.49
C ALA A 187 -20.85 15.99 10.00
N GLU A 188 -21.42 14.90 10.53
CA GLU A 188 -21.60 14.71 11.98
C GLU A 188 -20.33 14.19 12.68
N SER A 189 -19.23 13.98 11.95
CA SER A 189 -17.96 13.49 12.49
C SER A 189 -16.90 14.59 12.71
N ASP A 190 -16.08 14.43 13.75
CA ASP A 190 -14.95 15.32 14.06
C ASP A 190 -13.70 15.08 13.18
N PHE A 191 -13.80 14.30 12.09
CA PHE A 191 -12.63 13.93 11.26
C PHE A 191 -12.21 15.01 10.24
N GLY A 192 -13.06 16.02 10.00
CA GLY A 192 -12.75 17.19 9.19
C GLY A 192 -12.91 17.03 7.67
N ASP A 193 -12.74 18.13 6.94
CA ASP A 193 -13.10 18.23 5.52
C ASP A 193 -12.33 17.25 4.61
N PHE A 194 -11.04 16.97 4.88
CA PHE A 194 -10.22 16.09 4.01
C PHE A 194 -10.83 14.68 3.86
N TYR A 195 -11.07 13.99 4.97
CA TYR A 195 -11.71 12.67 4.94
C TYR A 195 -13.17 12.75 4.52
N THR A 196 -13.87 13.85 4.82
CA THR A 196 -15.25 14.10 4.35
C THR A 196 -15.32 14.14 2.82
N ASP A 197 -14.41 14.84 2.16
CA ASP A 197 -14.43 15.00 0.70
C ASP A 197 -14.00 13.71 -0.01
N ILE A 198 -13.06 12.95 0.55
CA ILE A 198 -12.76 11.57 0.11
C ILE A 198 -14.00 10.67 0.29
N ALA A 199 -14.70 10.77 1.43
CA ALA A 199 -15.88 9.96 1.70
C ALA A 199 -16.99 10.24 0.69
N VAL A 200 -17.28 11.51 0.37
CA VAL A 200 -18.20 11.91 -0.70
C VAL A 200 -17.75 11.36 -2.06
N PHE A 201 -16.48 11.49 -2.42
CA PHE A 201 -15.93 10.98 -3.68
C PHE A 201 -16.11 9.46 -3.84
N LEU A 202 -15.82 8.68 -2.79
CA LEU A 202 -15.98 7.22 -2.80
C LEU A 202 -17.47 6.83 -2.78
N TYR A 203 -18.28 7.45 -1.92
CA TYR A 203 -19.68 7.10 -1.72
C TYR A 203 -20.56 7.36 -2.96
N LYS A 204 -20.19 8.33 -3.81
CA LYS A 204 -20.83 8.59 -5.11
C LYS A 204 -20.64 7.47 -6.14
N GLN A 205 -19.69 6.55 -5.95
CA GLN A 205 -19.44 5.45 -6.87
C GLN A 205 -20.44 4.29 -6.64
N PRO A 206 -20.95 3.63 -7.71
CA PRO A 206 -21.83 2.48 -7.57
C PRO A 206 -21.07 1.21 -7.10
N VAL A 207 -19.79 1.13 -7.46
CA VAL A 207 -18.79 0.19 -6.92
C VAL A 207 -17.56 1.03 -6.61
N ILE A 208 -17.15 1.06 -5.34
CA ILE A 208 -16.03 1.90 -4.91
C ILE A 208 -14.72 1.26 -5.39
N LYS A 209 -13.97 1.97 -6.24
CA LYS A 209 -12.67 1.51 -6.72
C LYS A 209 -11.58 1.97 -5.76
N LEU A 210 -11.06 1.03 -4.98
CA LEU A 210 -9.92 1.24 -4.10
C LEU A 210 -8.63 0.90 -4.86
N ASP A 211 -8.24 1.80 -5.77
CA ASP A 211 -7.05 1.68 -6.63
C ASP A 211 -5.79 2.29 -6.01
N ASP A 212 -4.64 2.09 -6.67
CA ASP A 212 -3.29 2.45 -6.23
C ASP A 212 -3.13 3.90 -5.73
N LYS A 213 -3.94 4.85 -6.22
CA LYS A 213 -3.89 6.27 -5.83
C LYS A 213 -4.69 6.56 -4.57
N VAL A 214 -5.82 5.87 -4.40
CA VAL A 214 -6.78 6.11 -3.31
C VAL A 214 -6.75 5.00 -2.26
N PHE A 215 -5.85 4.03 -2.38
CA PHE A 215 -5.85 2.84 -1.53
C PHE A 215 -5.71 3.20 -0.05
N LEU A 216 -4.71 3.98 0.35
CA LEU A 216 -4.49 4.29 1.77
C LEU A 216 -5.52 5.28 2.31
N ASP A 217 -5.71 6.40 1.62
CA ASP A 217 -6.67 7.43 2.03
C ASP A 217 -8.11 6.89 2.06
N GLY A 218 -8.48 6.06 1.09
CA GLY A 218 -9.79 5.41 1.02
C GLY A 218 -9.96 4.31 2.05
N LEU A 219 -8.92 3.53 2.37
CA LEU A 219 -8.94 2.55 3.46
C LEU A 219 -9.19 3.28 4.80
N THR A 220 -8.36 4.28 5.13
CA THR A 220 -8.54 5.10 6.34
C THR A 220 -9.91 5.79 6.36
N THR A 221 -10.38 6.37 5.25
CA THR A 221 -11.70 7.01 5.17
C THR A 221 -12.83 6.02 5.42
N MET A 222 -12.78 4.82 4.85
CA MET A 222 -13.81 3.79 5.08
C MET A 222 -13.81 3.26 6.51
N GLU A 223 -12.66 3.22 7.20
CA GLU A 223 -12.60 2.87 8.64
C GLU A 223 -13.22 3.97 9.51
N LEU A 224 -12.90 5.25 9.26
CA LEU A 224 -13.47 6.39 9.98
C LEU A 224 -15.00 6.46 9.83
N TYR A 225 -15.52 6.10 8.65
CA TYR A 225 -16.94 6.13 8.31
C TYR A 225 -17.53 4.72 8.11
N ALA A 226 -17.14 3.76 8.98
CA ALA A 226 -17.48 2.35 8.81
C ALA A 226 -19.00 2.08 8.72
N LYS A 227 -19.82 2.87 9.42
CA LYS A 227 -21.29 2.71 9.43
C LYS A 227 -21.93 3.15 8.13
N GLU A 228 -21.39 4.21 7.54
CA GLU A 228 -21.88 4.84 6.31
C GLU A 228 -21.43 4.03 5.09
N PHE A 229 -20.23 3.44 5.12
CA PHE A 229 -19.75 2.53 4.06
C PHE A 229 -20.29 1.10 4.19
N ALA A 230 -20.95 0.74 5.30
CA ALA A 230 -21.59 -0.56 5.48
C ALA A 230 -22.60 -0.83 4.36
N GLY A 231 -22.45 -1.97 3.69
CA GLY A 231 -23.33 -2.41 2.60
C GLY A 231 -22.98 -1.90 1.21
N LYS A 232 -21.96 -1.04 1.05
CA LYS A 232 -21.42 -0.66 -0.28
C LYS A 232 -20.75 -1.85 -0.96
N GLU A 233 -20.76 -1.86 -2.29
CA GLU A 233 -19.93 -2.76 -3.09
C GLU A 233 -18.60 -2.06 -3.41
N ILE A 234 -17.48 -2.77 -3.30
CA ILE A 234 -16.14 -2.26 -3.59
C ILE A 234 -15.35 -3.22 -4.49
N GLU A 235 -14.35 -2.69 -5.19
CA GLU A 235 -13.35 -3.43 -5.95
C GLU A 235 -11.95 -2.95 -5.54
N THR A 236 -11.07 -3.88 -5.18
CA THR A 236 -9.68 -3.59 -4.78
C THR A 236 -8.72 -4.67 -5.26
N MET A 237 -7.42 -4.44 -5.14
CA MET A 237 -6.37 -5.33 -5.60
C MET A 237 -5.20 -5.36 -4.62
N GLY A 238 -4.62 -6.55 -4.40
CA GLY A 238 -3.51 -6.74 -3.48
C GLY A 238 -2.94 -8.15 -3.51
N PHE A 239 -1.92 -8.40 -2.70
CA PHE A 239 -1.42 -9.75 -2.46
C PHE A 239 -2.22 -10.45 -1.35
N VAL A 240 -2.33 -11.77 -1.47
CA VAL A 240 -3.00 -12.63 -0.49
C VAL A 240 -2.12 -12.83 0.73
N TYR A 241 -2.66 -12.49 1.90
CA TYR A 241 -2.05 -12.69 3.21
C TYR A 241 -2.97 -13.55 4.10
N HIS A 242 -2.41 -14.57 4.73
CA HIS A 242 -3.08 -15.44 5.70
C HIS A 242 -2.30 -15.45 7.00
N GLN A 243 -3.01 -15.70 8.11
CA GLN A 243 -2.43 -15.90 9.43
C GLN A 243 -2.97 -17.16 10.07
N SER A 244 -2.26 -17.68 11.08
CA SER A 244 -2.56 -18.95 11.74
C SER A 244 -3.78 -18.92 12.67
N ASP A 245 -4.35 -17.73 12.91
CA ASP A 245 -5.55 -17.47 13.71
C ASP A 245 -6.79 -17.05 12.88
N PHE A 246 -6.67 -16.98 11.54
CA PHE A 246 -7.80 -16.75 10.64
C PHE A 246 -8.59 -18.04 10.37
N SER A 247 -9.87 -17.92 9.98
CA SER A 247 -10.68 -19.07 9.55
C SER A 247 -10.29 -19.58 8.16
N GLU A 248 -10.72 -20.80 7.80
CA GLU A 248 -10.54 -21.34 6.44
C GLU A 248 -11.26 -20.54 5.34
N GLU A 249 -12.20 -19.66 5.71
CA GLU A 249 -12.91 -18.74 4.81
C GLU A 249 -12.35 -17.30 4.87
N GLN A 250 -11.25 -17.06 5.58
CA GLN A 250 -10.67 -15.71 5.80
C GLN A 250 -9.27 -15.55 5.20
N PHE A 251 -9.07 -14.42 4.53
CA PHE A 251 -7.76 -13.94 4.07
C PHE A 251 -7.73 -12.41 4.06
N VAL A 252 -6.56 -11.81 3.98
CA VAL A 252 -6.39 -10.37 3.79
C VAL A 252 -5.93 -10.09 2.36
N VAL A 253 -6.54 -9.09 1.73
CA VAL A 253 -5.98 -8.43 0.54
C VAL A 253 -5.15 -7.25 1.00
N ALA A 254 -3.84 -7.33 0.78
CA ALA A 254 -2.87 -6.35 1.28
C ALA A 254 -2.11 -5.62 0.16
N ARG A 255 -1.68 -4.40 0.47
CA ARG A 255 -0.67 -3.63 -0.27
C ARG A 255 0.39 -3.16 0.72
N PHE A 256 1.64 -3.08 0.26
CA PHE A 256 2.71 -2.44 1.03
C PHE A 256 2.70 -0.93 0.76
N SER A 257 3.05 -0.12 1.76
CA SER A 257 3.40 1.29 1.58
C SER A 257 4.84 1.50 2.04
N VAL A 258 5.61 2.32 1.32
CA VAL A 258 6.99 2.67 1.68
C VAL A 258 7.14 4.19 1.69
N SER A 259 7.80 4.73 2.72
CA SER A 259 8.09 6.17 2.77
C SER A 259 9.32 6.51 1.93
N CYS A 260 10.38 5.70 1.97
CA CYS A 260 11.56 5.84 1.11
C CYS A 260 12.02 4.54 0.46
N CYS A 261 11.94 3.38 1.13
CA CYS A 261 12.46 2.12 0.63
C CYS A 261 11.86 0.91 1.35
N THR A 262 12.17 -0.30 0.89
CA THR A 262 11.67 -1.56 1.50
C THR A 262 12.00 -1.74 2.99
N ALA A 263 12.94 -0.97 3.55
CA ALA A 263 13.27 -0.99 4.98
C ALA A 263 12.37 -0.09 5.86
N ASP A 264 11.54 0.78 5.27
CA ASP A 264 10.50 1.56 5.97
C ASP A 264 9.07 1.17 5.52
N ALA A 265 8.92 -0.09 5.09
CA ALA A 265 7.66 -0.64 4.62
C ALA A 265 6.67 -0.89 5.75
N SER A 266 5.43 -0.44 5.55
CA SER A 266 4.25 -0.78 6.36
C SER A 266 3.25 -1.54 5.48
N VAL A 267 2.45 -2.43 6.07
CA VAL A 267 1.44 -3.19 5.32
C VAL A 267 0.05 -2.67 5.65
N PHE A 268 -0.80 -2.55 4.63
CA PHE A 268 -2.18 -2.08 4.75
C PHE A 268 -3.12 -3.04 4.01
N GLY A 269 -4.33 -3.27 4.51
CA GLY A 269 -5.27 -4.18 3.84
C GLY A 269 -6.67 -4.28 4.43
N ILE A 270 -7.47 -5.15 3.83
CA ILE A 270 -8.85 -5.45 4.22
C ILE A 270 -9.00 -6.95 4.50
N LEU A 271 -9.74 -7.31 5.57
CA LEU A 271 -10.16 -8.69 5.78
C LEU A 271 -11.24 -9.05 4.75
N VAL A 272 -11.01 -10.12 4.02
CA VAL A 272 -11.90 -10.68 3.01
C VAL A 272 -12.40 -12.04 3.49
N GLU A 273 -13.71 -12.26 3.35
CA GLU A 273 -14.36 -13.53 3.63
C GLU A 273 -14.87 -14.16 2.32
N ASP A 274 -14.32 -15.33 2.00
CA ASP A 274 -14.69 -16.16 0.84
C ASP A 274 -14.53 -17.66 1.15
N LYS A 275 -15.45 -18.49 0.63
CA LYS A 275 -15.47 -19.95 0.89
C LYS A 275 -14.30 -20.72 0.27
N GLN A 276 -13.52 -20.08 -0.58
CA GLN A 276 -12.32 -20.60 -1.22
C GLN A 276 -11.05 -19.91 -0.72
N ALA A 277 -11.09 -19.10 0.35
CA ALA A 277 -9.95 -18.35 0.86
C ALA A 277 -8.66 -19.19 0.97
N LYS A 278 -8.73 -20.36 1.63
CA LYS A 278 -7.61 -21.31 1.76
C LYS A 278 -7.04 -21.88 0.45
N ASN A 279 -7.71 -21.67 -0.69
CA ASN A 279 -7.23 -22.10 -2.01
C ASN A 279 -6.38 -21.01 -2.70
N TYR A 280 -6.43 -19.77 -2.24
CA TYR A 280 -5.64 -18.67 -2.82
C TYR A 280 -4.20 -18.77 -2.30
N PRO A 281 -3.19 -18.87 -3.18
CA PRO A 281 -1.81 -18.98 -2.72
C PRO A 281 -1.36 -17.71 -2.00
N ILE A 282 -0.70 -17.86 -0.86
CA ILE A 282 0.03 -16.79 -0.19
C ILE A 282 0.99 -16.12 -1.20
N ASP A 283 1.12 -14.79 -1.12
CA ASP A 283 1.88 -13.93 -2.06
C ASP A 283 1.34 -13.86 -3.50
N SER A 284 0.28 -14.60 -3.86
CA SER A 284 -0.42 -14.39 -5.14
C SER A 284 -1.17 -13.06 -5.15
N TRP A 285 -1.28 -12.45 -6.33
CA TRP A 285 -2.02 -11.21 -6.50
C TRP A 285 -3.44 -11.49 -6.96
N VAL A 286 -4.39 -10.83 -6.32
CA VAL A 286 -5.82 -10.95 -6.61
C VAL A 286 -6.47 -9.58 -6.72
N LYS A 287 -7.41 -9.46 -7.66
CA LYS A 287 -8.48 -8.46 -7.61
C LYS A 287 -9.67 -9.09 -6.87
N VAL A 288 -10.18 -8.39 -5.86
CA VAL A 288 -11.38 -8.79 -5.13
C VAL A 288 -12.45 -7.73 -5.31
N ARG A 289 -13.63 -8.19 -5.69
CA ARG A 289 -14.88 -7.43 -5.65
C ARG A 289 -15.82 -8.07 -4.65
N GLY A 290 -16.54 -7.25 -3.89
CA GLY A 290 -17.40 -7.74 -2.83
C GLY A 290 -18.21 -6.64 -2.15
N LYS A 291 -19.05 -7.06 -1.21
CA LYS A 291 -19.87 -6.17 -0.38
C LYS A 291 -19.22 -5.97 0.98
N LEU A 292 -19.11 -4.72 1.42
CA LEU A 292 -18.71 -4.38 2.78
C LEU A 292 -19.82 -4.74 3.76
N GLU A 293 -19.48 -5.45 4.82
CA GLU A 293 -20.37 -5.68 5.97
C GLU A 293 -19.74 -5.12 7.24
N LEU A 294 -20.58 -4.50 8.07
CA LEU A 294 -20.17 -4.09 9.40
C LEU A 294 -20.10 -5.32 10.33
N ARG A 295 -19.09 -5.32 11.19
CA ARG A 295 -18.92 -6.21 12.34
C ARG A 295 -18.57 -5.36 13.55
N ASN A 296 -18.79 -5.91 14.74
CA ASN A 296 -18.28 -5.33 15.98
C ASN A 296 -17.37 -6.35 16.68
N ALA A 297 -16.13 -5.96 16.97
CA ALA A 297 -15.13 -6.79 17.62
C ALA A 297 -14.48 -6.02 18.78
N ASP A 298 -14.55 -6.57 20.00
CA ASP A 298 -14.16 -5.89 21.26
C ASP A 298 -14.74 -4.46 21.41
N GLY A 299 -15.95 -4.20 20.90
CA GLY A 299 -16.59 -2.88 20.96
C GLY A 299 -16.24 -1.94 19.79
N TYR A 300 -15.34 -2.32 18.89
CA TYR A 300 -14.96 -1.53 17.72
C TYR A 300 -15.76 -1.96 16.50
N ASP A 301 -16.37 -0.98 15.82
CA ASP A 301 -17.03 -1.19 14.53
C ASP A 301 -15.98 -1.37 13.43
N MET A 302 -16.22 -2.30 12.52
CA MET A 302 -15.20 -2.91 11.66
C MET A 302 -15.78 -3.29 10.30
N LEU A 303 -15.04 -3.04 9.22
CA LEU A 303 -15.45 -3.37 7.86
C LEU A 303 -14.79 -4.67 7.36
N VAL A 304 -15.63 -5.64 6.99
CA VAL A 304 -15.21 -6.92 6.40
C VAL A 304 -15.77 -7.05 4.99
N LEU A 305 -14.95 -7.50 4.04
CA LEU A 305 -15.35 -7.66 2.64
C LEU A 305 -15.88 -9.07 2.38
N LYS A 306 -17.20 -9.22 2.24
CA LYS A 306 -17.80 -10.44 1.67
C LYS A 306 -17.50 -10.50 0.18
N ALA A 307 -16.64 -11.40 -0.25
CA ALA A 307 -16.29 -11.52 -1.66
C ALA A 307 -17.52 -11.94 -2.50
N THR A 308 -17.69 -11.32 -3.66
CA THR A 308 -18.60 -11.75 -4.73
C THR A 308 -17.83 -12.26 -5.94
N GLN A 309 -16.59 -11.80 -6.12
CA GLN A 309 -15.65 -12.28 -7.14
C GLN A 309 -14.21 -12.10 -6.65
N VAL A 310 -13.38 -13.15 -6.82
CA VAL A 310 -11.93 -13.10 -6.66
C VAL A 310 -11.29 -13.53 -7.98
N GLU A 311 -10.45 -12.68 -8.55
CA GLU A 311 -9.77 -12.90 -9.83
C GLU A 311 -8.25 -12.86 -9.63
N PRO A 312 -7.50 -13.94 -9.93
CA PRO A 312 -6.04 -13.92 -9.93
C PRO A 312 -5.52 -12.96 -11.01
N VAL A 313 -4.57 -12.10 -10.65
CA VAL A 313 -3.95 -11.10 -11.54
C VAL A 313 -2.43 -11.12 -11.43
N ASP A 314 -1.73 -10.58 -12.43
CA ASP A 314 -0.29 -10.33 -12.31
C ASP A 314 -0.01 -9.20 -11.31
N ALA A 315 1.15 -9.25 -10.65
CA ALA A 315 1.60 -8.18 -9.77
C ALA A 315 1.79 -6.85 -10.54
N PRO A 316 1.29 -5.71 -10.01
CA PRO A 316 1.48 -4.40 -10.65
C PRO A 316 2.95 -3.99 -10.69
N LYS A 317 3.30 -3.14 -11.66
CA LYS A 317 4.66 -2.59 -11.84
C LYS A 317 5.14 -1.72 -10.67
N ASP A 318 4.19 -1.16 -9.92
CA ASP A 318 4.43 -0.59 -8.59
C ASP A 318 3.71 -1.47 -7.55
N PRO A 319 4.43 -2.31 -6.79
CA PRO A 319 3.85 -3.15 -5.74
C PRO A 319 3.41 -2.33 -4.51
N TYR A 320 3.64 -1.01 -4.51
CA TYR A 320 3.37 -0.14 -3.39
C TYR A 320 2.20 0.83 -3.60
N VAL A 321 1.67 1.33 -2.48
CA VAL A 321 0.63 2.36 -2.39
C VAL A 321 1.10 3.51 -1.51
N TYR A 322 0.57 4.71 -1.75
CA TYR A 322 1.02 5.95 -1.13
C TYR A 322 -0.17 6.82 -0.72
N TYR A 323 -0.02 7.61 0.34
CA TYR A 323 -1.04 8.58 0.74
C TYR A 323 -1.06 9.76 -0.24
N SER A 324 -2.23 10.09 -0.76
CA SER A 324 -2.49 11.29 -1.55
C SER A 324 -2.92 12.43 -0.63
N PHE A 325 -2.02 13.39 -0.37
CA PHE A 325 -2.32 14.60 0.42
C PHE A 325 -3.24 15.62 -0.31
N GLU A 326 -4.00 15.16 -1.30
CA GLU A 326 -4.88 15.93 -2.17
C GLU A 326 -6.17 15.12 -2.36
N ALA A 327 -7.34 15.73 -2.13
CA ALA A 327 -8.61 15.03 -2.29
C ALA A 327 -8.82 14.58 -3.75
N PRO A 328 -9.29 13.35 -4.02
CA PRO A 328 -9.43 12.84 -5.38
C PRO A 328 -10.39 13.68 -6.24
N GLN A 329 -9.83 14.45 -7.16
CA GLN A 329 -10.62 15.16 -8.15
C GLN A 329 -11.21 14.15 -9.14
N GLY A 330 -12.52 14.26 -9.40
CA GLY A 330 -13.19 13.39 -10.35
C GLY A 330 -12.58 13.50 -11.75
N SER A 331 -12.25 12.36 -12.35
CA SER A 331 -11.74 12.32 -13.73
C SER A 331 -12.83 12.73 -14.72
N GLU A 332 -12.60 13.81 -15.45
CA GLU A 332 -13.32 14.16 -16.69
C GLU A 332 -13.07 13.11 -17.81
#